data_AF-A0A7W0WTC6-F1
#
_entry.id   AF-A0A7W0WTC6-F1
#
_cell.length_a   1.000
_cell.length_b   1.000
_cell.length_c   1.000
_cell.angle_alpha   90.00
_cell.angle_beta   90.00
_cell.angle_gamma   90.00
#
_symmetry.space_group_name_H-M   'P 1'
#
loop_
_entity.id
_entity.type
_entity.pdbx_description
1 polymer ?
#
loop_
_entity_poly.entity_id
_entity_poly.type
_entity_poly.pdbx_seq_one_letter_code
_entity_poly.pdbx_strand_id
1 'polypeptide(L)'
;MKHLILCVDGMADFPQRELGGKTTMEAARTPNLDALAQHGAIGRAQTSFADLPCGSPVANLAILGYDPHRYHPNGRSSFEALAAGTRLRPGDLSFRCNLVTISSDNRIADFTAGQIDTDTAAELVWDYEVGDTKLELYVGQQYRHCLIVRDAHVPPEELELAAPHC
;
A
#
# COMPACT_ATOMS: atom_id res chain seq x y z
N MET A 1 -27.09 -16.97 2.59
CA MET A 1 -26.44 -16.42 3.81
C MET A 1 -25.57 -15.25 3.43
N LYS A 2 -25.40 -14.28 4.34
CA LYS A 2 -24.47 -13.14 4.18
C LYS A 2 -23.25 -13.39 5.08
N HIS A 3 -22.07 -12.96 4.66
CA HIS A 3 -20.82 -13.11 5.41
C HIS A 3 -20.20 -11.74 5.63
N LEU A 4 -19.54 -11.55 6.78
CA LEU A 4 -18.78 -10.36 7.14
C LEU A 4 -17.35 -10.80 7.50
N ILE A 5 -16.36 -10.19 6.86
CA ILE A 5 -14.95 -10.31 7.22
C ILE A 5 -14.52 -8.96 7.81
N LEU A 6 -14.11 -8.95 9.07
CA LEU A 6 -13.61 -7.77 9.76
C LEU A 6 -12.10 -7.91 9.93
N CYS A 7 -11.34 -7.09 9.22
CA CYS A 7 -9.88 -6.99 9.37
C CYS A 7 -9.54 -5.71 10.15
N VAL A 8 -8.91 -5.87 11.32
CA VAL A 8 -8.43 -4.75 12.13
C VAL A 8 -6.93 -4.59 11.86
N ASP A 9 -6.56 -3.53 11.14
CA ASP A 9 -5.18 -3.33 10.69
C ASP A 9 -4.24 -3.12 11.88
N GLY A 10 -3.06 -3.74 11.82
CA GLY A 10 -2.03 -3.63 12.87
C GLY A 10 -2.44 -4.15 14.26
N MET A 11 -3.48 -4.99 14.38
CA MET A 11 -3.98 -5.43 15.69
C MET A 11 -3.06 -6.41 16.43
N ALA A 12 -2.19 -7.12 15.72
CA ALA A 12 -1.21 -8.02 16.32
C ALA A 12 -0.02 -7.22 16.87
N ASP A 13 0.40 -7.54 18.09
CA ASP A 13 1.51 -6.89 18.77
C ASP A 13 2.23 -7.89 19.69
N PHE A 14 3.40 -7.51 20.16
CA PHE A 14 4.16 -8.26 21.15
C PHE A 14 3.76 -7.86 22.59
N PRO A 15 3.99 -8.75 23.57
CA PRO A 15 3.87 -8.39 24.98
C PRO A 15 4.73 -7.19 25.37
N GLN A 16 4.12 -6.18 25.99
CA GLN A 16 4.78 -4.94 26.41
C GLN A 16 4.98 -4.92 27.93
N ARG A 17 6.13 -4.42 28.39
CA ARG A 17 6.48 -4.38 29.82
C ARG A 17 5.55 -3.45 30.61
N GLU A 18 5.20 -2.31 30.02
CA GLU A 18 4.32 -1.28 30.56
C GLU A 18 2.88 -1.79 30.75
N LEU A 19 2.51 -2.85 30.03
CA LEU A 19 1.22 -3.53 30.13
C LEU A 19 1.26 -4.77 31.03
N GLY A 20 2.34 -4.95 31.80
CA GLY A 20 2.51 -6.10 32.68
C GLY A 20 2.77 -7.41 31.92
N GLY A 21 3.42 -7.34 30.76
CA GLY A 21 3.70 -8.51 29.92
C GLY A 21 2.51 -8.96 29.06
N LYS A 22 1.55 -8.07 28.82
CA LYS A 22 0.41 -8.29 27.92
C LYS A 22 0.63 -7.59 26.57
N THR A 23 0.01 -8.11 25.52
CA THR A 23 -0.20 -7.38 24.27
C THR A 23 -1.18 -6.23 24.49
N THR A 24 -1.21 -5.27 23.55
CA THR A 24 -2.20 -4.19 23.53
C THR A 24 -3.63 -4.72 23.52
N MET A 25 -3.90 -5.79 22.77
CA MET A 25 -5.21 -6.44 22.70
C MET A 25 -5.63 -7.06 24.04
N GLU A 26 -4.73 -7.79 24.71
CA GLU A 26 -5.00 -8.41 26.03
C GLU A 26 -5.17 -7.38 27.16
N ALA A 27 -4.56 -6.20 27.03
CA ALA A 27 -4.71 -5.12 27.99
C ALA A 27 -5.99 -4.29 27.75
N ALA A 28 -6.49 -4.25 26.52
CA ALA A 28 -7.66 -3.49 26.14
C ALA A 28 -8.96 -4.12 26.68
N ARG A 29 -9.94 -3.28 27.03
CA ARG A 29 -11.28 -3.74 27.38
C ARG A 29 -12.11 -3.95 26.11
N THR A 30 -12.26 -5.19 25.67
CA THR A 30 -12.87 -5.56 24.38
C THR A 30 -14.07 -6.53 24.52
N PRO A 31 -15.12 -6.17 25.32
CA PRO A 31 -16.18 -7.11 25.69
C PRO A 31 -16.94 -7.73 24.52
N ASN A 32 -17.03 -7.02 23.39
CA ASN A 32 -17.68 -7.53 22.18
C ASN A 32 -16.80 -8.57 21.45
N LEU A 33 -15.48 -8.35 21.39
CA LEU A 33 -14.56 -9.33 20.81
C LEU A 33 -14.44 -10.56 21.72
N ASP A 34 -14.43 -10.35 23.05
CA ASP A 34 -14.45 -11.42 24.03
C ASP A 34 -15.72 -12.29 23.89
N ALA A 35 -16.88 -11.66 23.73
CA ALA A 35 -18.13 -12.37 23.49
C ALA A 35 -18.12 -13.16 22.18
N LEU A 36 -17.58 -12.58 21.09
CA LEU A 36 -17.43 -13.28 19.81
C LEU A 36 -16.49 -14.48 19.92
N ALA A 37 -15.38 -14.33 20.65
CA ALA A 37 -14.42 -15.40 20.91
C ALA A 37 -15.04 -16.55 21.72
N GLN A 38 -15.88 -16.25 22.71
CA GLN A 38 -16.57 -17.25 23.55
C GLN A 38 -17.67 -18.04 22.80
N HIS A 39 -18.32 -17.42 21.81
CA HIS A 39 -19.42 -18.04 21.05
C HIS A 39 -19.00 -18.54 19.67
N GLY A 40 -17.71 -18.46 19.34
CA GLY A 40 -17.17 -18.77 18.03
C GLY A 40 -16.00 -19.76 18.10
N ALA A 41 -15.23 -19.78 17.02
CA ALA A 41 -13.97 -20.52 16.95
C ALA A 41 -12.80 -19.53 16.90
N ILE A 42 -11.73 -19.84 17.63
CA ILE A 42 -10.52 -19.02 17.69
C ILE A 42 -9.39 -19.79 17.02
N GLY A 43 -8.55 -19.07 16.28
CA GLY A 43 -7.36 -19.63 15.65
C GLY A 43 -6.36 -18.54 15.30
N ARG A 44 -5.22 -18.96 14.75
CA ARG A 44 -4.23 -18.07 14.16
C ARG A 44 -4.33 -18.16 12.65
N ALA A 45 -4.30 -17.02 11.98
CA ALA A 45 -4.24 -16.95 10.53
C ALA A 45 -2.87 -16.43 10.11
N GLN A 46 -2.22 -17.13 9.17
CA GLN A 46 -0.99 -16.65 8.56
C GLN A 46 -1.35 -15.76 7.36
N THR A 47 -1.05 -14.47 7.46
CA THR A 47 -1.32 -13.46 6.42
C THR A 47 -0.04 -12.79 5.93
N SER A 48 1.11 -13.19 6.47
CA SER A 48 2.44 -12.79 6.04
C SER A 48 3.29 -14.03 5.76
N PHE A 49 4.24 -13.89 4.83
CA PHE A 49 5.10 -14.98 4.35
C PHE A 49 6.54 -14.47 4.34
N ALA A 50 7.50 -15.31 4.73
CA ALA A 50 8.89 -14.88 4.93
C ALA A 50 9.60 -14.47 3.63
N ASP A 51 9.15 -15.01 2.50
CA ASP A 51 9.67 -14.79 1.15
C ASP A 51 8.91 -13.71 0.38
N LEU A 52 7.85 -13.14 0.96
CA LEU A 52 7.07 -12.04 0.35
C LEU A 52 7.21 -10.76 1.17
N PRO A 53 7.12 -9.57 0.53
CA PRO A 53 7.10 -8.31 1.26
C PRO A 53 5.99 -8.28 2.33
N CYS A 54 6.35 -7.89 3.55
CA CYS A 54 5.38 -7.69 4.61
C CYS A 54 4.58 -6.41 4.32
N GLY A 55 3.29 -6.55 4.00
CA GLY A 55 2.41 -5.40 3.75
C GLY A 55 0.97 -5.78 3.45
N SER A 56 0.10 -4.78 3.50
CA SER A 56 -1.35 -4.92 3.29
C SER A 56 -1.73 -5.63 1.98
N PRO A 57 -1.03 -5.48 0.84
CA PRO A 57 -1.40 -6.20 -0.39
C PRO A 57 -1.34 -7.72 -0.26
N VAL A 58 -0.23 -8.25 0.26
CA VAL A 58 -0.04 -9.69 0.51
C VAL A 58 -1.06 -10.20 1.54
N ALA A 59 -1.25 -9.45 2.63
CA ALA A 59 -2.20 -9.82 3.68
C ALA A 59 -3.65 -9.88 3.18
N ASN A 60 -4.08 -8.88 2.38
CA ASN A 60 -5.43 -8.86 1.83
C ASN A 60 -5.67 -9.99 0.82
N LEU A 61 -4.68 -10.33 -0.02
CA LEU A 61 -4.79 -11.50 -0.91
C LEU A 61 -5.03 -12.78 -0.10
N ALA A 62 -4.23 -13.01 0.94
CA ALA A 62 -4.38 -14.17 1.81
C ALA A 62 -5.74 -14.23 2.52
N ILE A 63 -6.21 -13.10 3.08
CA ILE A 63 -7.52 -12.99 3.75
C ILE A 63 -8.68 -13.27 2.78
N LEU A 64 -8.57 -12.81 1.54
CA LEU A 64 -9.57 -13.02 0.49
C LEU A 64 -9.50 -14.40 -0.17
N GLY A 65 -8.53 -15.24 0.21
CA GLY A 65 -8.37 -16.61 -0.28
C GLY A 65 -7.59 -16.76 -1.59
N TYR A 66 -6.89 -15.71 -2.04
CA TYR A 66 -5.97 -15.78 -3.17
C TYR A 66 -4.59 -16.25 -2.71
N ASP A 67 -3.93 -17.07 -3.53
CA ASP A 67 -2.52 -17.45 -3.31
C ASP A 67 -1.60 -16.26 -3.59
N PRO A 68 -0.95 -15.66 -2.57
CA PRO A 68 -0.11 -14.50 -2.78
C PRO A 68 1.13 -14.79 -3.62
N HIS A 69 1.67 -16.00 -3.63
CA HIS A 69 2.83 -16.34 -4.48
C HIS A 69 2.49 -16.30 -5.97
N ARG A 70 1.21 -16.51 -6.31
CA ARG A 70 0.72 -16.49 -7.69
C ARG A 70 0.18 -15.13 -8.10
N TYR A 71 -0.49 -14.43 -7.18
CA TYR A 71 -1.29 -13.25 -7.49
C TYR A 71 -0.73 -11.94 -6.95
N HIS A 72 0.32 -11.97 -6.13
CA HIS A 72 1.00 -10.75 -5.74
C HIS A 72 1.83 -10.23 -6.93
N PRO A 73 1.42 -9.13 -7.58
CA PRO A 73 2.22 -8.50 -8.63
C PRO A 73 3.56 -8.00 -8.06
N ASN A 74 4.52 -7.79 -8.94
CA ASN A 74 5.80 -7.17 -8.59
C ASN A 74 5.56 -5.72 -8.14
N GLY A 75 5.50 -5.52 -6.81
CA GLY A 75 5.46 -4.21 -6.19
C GLY A 75 4.06 -3.63 -5.97
N ARG A 76 3.99 -2.69 -5.02
CA ARG A 76 2.75 -2.08 -4.50
C ARG A 76 2.01 -1.19 -5.52
N SER A 77 2.75 -0.56 -6.44
CA SER A 77 2.18 0.42 -7.37
C SER A 77 1.14 -0.19 -8.30
N SER A 78 1.24 -1.48 -8.61
CA SER A 78 0.26 -2.20 -9.42
C SER A 78 -1.14 -2.25 -8.79
N PHE A 79 -1.24 -2.35 -7.47
CA PHE A 79 -2.51 -2.24 -6.75
C PHE A 79 -3.04 -0.81 -6.73
N GLU A 80 -2.13 0.18 -6.64
CA GLU A 80 -2.51 1.60 -6.68
C GLU A 80 -3.03 1.98 -8.08
N ALA A 81 -2.43 1.46 -9.15
CA ALA A 81 -2.94 1.56 -10.52
C ALA A 81 -4.35 0.97 -10.64
N LEU A 82 -4.56 -0.24 -10.12
CA LEU A 82 -5.90 -0.86 -10.08
C LEU A 82 -6.91 -0.01 -9.30
N ALA A 83 -6.51 0.57 -8.16
CA ALA A 83 -7.35 1.45 -7.35
C ALA A 83 -7.69 2.76 -8.06
N ALA A 84 -6.77 3.29 -8.89
CA ALA A 84 -7.00 4.45 -9.76
C ALA A 84 -7.87 4.12 -11.00
N GLY A 85 -8.35 2.87 -11.13
CA GLY A 85 -9.23 2.44 -12.21
C GLY A 85 -8.52 2.08 -13.51
N THR A 86 -7.19 1.96 -13.50
CA THR A 86 -6.40 1.61 -14.68
C THR A 86 -5.86 0.19 -14.58
N ARG A 87 -5.87 -0.52 -15.72
CA ARG A 87 -5.41 -1.90 -15.81
C ARG A 87 -4.03 -1.94 -16.45
N LEU A 88 -3.12 -2.63 -15.78
CA LEU A 88 -1.82 -2.96 -16.35
C LEU A 88 -1.96 -4.11 -17.36
N ARG A 89 -1.22 -4.02 -18.45
CA ARG A 89 -1.08 -5.05 -19.48
C ARG A 89 0.30 -5.69 -19.35
N PRO A 90 0.50 -6.91 -19.89
CA PRO A 90 1.83 -7.48 -19.99
C PRO A 90 2.79 -6.52 -20.70
N GLY A 91 3.94 -6.24 -20.09
CA GLY A 91 4.93 -5.29 -20.61
C GLY A 91 4.82 -3.87 -20.05
N ASP A 92 3.72 -3.54 -19.35
CA ASP A 92 3.60 -2.27 -18.63
C ASP A 92 4.36 -2.29 -17.31
N LEU A 93 4.77 -1.10 -16.88
CA LEU A 93 5.42 -0.88 -15.60
C LEU A 93 4.70 0.23 -14.83
N SER A 94 4.42 0.00 -13.55
CA SER A 94 3.76 0.99 -12.69
C SER A 94 4.71 1.48 -11.60
N PHE A 95 4.79 2.80 -11.44
CA PHE A 95 5.51 3.47 -10.38
C PHE A 95 4.54 4.22 -9.47
N ARG A 96 4.87 4.22 -8.19
CA ARG A 96 4.30 5.18 -7.26
C ARG A 96 5.16 6.43 -7.32
N CYS A 97 4.53 7.56 -7.55
CA CYS A 97 5.17 8.87 -7.60
C CYS A 97 4.68 9.72 -6.45
N ASN A 98 5.58 10.50 -5.85
CA ASN A 98 5.20 11.49 -4.86
C ASN A 98 5.40 12.90 -5.42
N LEU A 99 4.47 13.81 -5.14
CA LEU A 99 4.75 15.25 -5.17
C LEU A 99 5.59 15.59 -3.94
N VAL A 100 6.70 16.28 -4.17
CA VAL A 100 7.68 16.63 -3.13
C VAL A 100 8.04 18.10 -3.21
N THR A 101 8.40 18.68 -2.08
CA THR A 101 9.00 20.02 -2.04
C THR A 101 10.52 19.89 -2.19
N ILE A 102 11.09 20.60 -3.15
CA ILE A 102 12.53 20.69 -3.36
C ILE A 102 13.05 22.00 -2.77
N SER A 103 14.13 21.95 -1.99
CA SER A 103 14.81 23.12 -1.46
C SER A 103 15.69 23.82 -2.51
N SER A 104 16.14 25.04 -2.21
CA SER A 104 17.01 25.83 -3.10
C SER A 104 18.35 25.17 -3.43
N ASP A 105 18.79 24.19 -2.65
CA ASP A 105 20.00 23.37 -2.88
C ASP A 105 19.70 22.03 -3.58
N ASN A 106 18.54 21.90 -4.23
CA ASN A 106 18.10 20.71 -4.98
C ASN A 106 18.01 19.42 -4.15
N ARG A 107 17.63 19.52 -2.87
CA ARG A 107 17.36 18.37 -2.01
C ARG A 107 15.85 18.26 -1.77
N ILE A 108 15.39 17.05 -1.43
CA ILE A 108 14.01 16.86 -0.97
C ILE A 108 13.89 17.52 0.41
N ALA A 109 13.16 18.62 0.48
CA ALA A 109 12.85 19.33 1.72
C ALA A 109 11.67 18.68 2.46
N ASP A 110 10.68 18.21 1.70
CA ASP A 110 9.51 17.50 2.23
C ASP A 110 8.97 16.49 1.20
N PHE A 111 9.02 15.21 1.55
CA PHE A 111 8.56 14.11 0.67
C PHE A 111 7.03 14.00 0.54
N THR A 112 6.29 14.84 1.29
CA THR A 112 4.83 14.91 1.30
C THR A 112 4.28 16.22 0.73
N ALA A 113 5.17 17.15 0.35
CA ALA A 113 4.80 18.50 -0.06
C ALA A 113 3.84 19.21 0.93
N GLY A 114 4.12 19.11 2.23
CA GLY A 114 3.30 19.70 3.28
C GLY A 114 1.95 19.01 3.48
N GLN A 115 1.84 17.72 3.12
CA GLN A 115 0.57 17.00 3.03
C GLN A 115 -0.45 17.71 2.13
N ILE A 116 0.00 18.20 0.98
CA ILE A 116 -0.81 18.86 -0.04
C ILE A 116 -2.17 18.18 -0.21
N ASP A 117 -3.24 18.97 -0.29
CA ASP A 117 -4.58 18.45 -0.51
C ASP A 117 -4.71 17.84 -1.92
N THR A 118 -5.60 16.87 -2.06
CA THR A 118 -5.75 16.12 -3.31
C THR A 118 -6.18 17.01 -4.48
N ASP A 119 -7.01 18.02 -4.23
CA ASP A 119 -7.56 18.85 -5.31
C ASP A 119 -6.46 19.74 -5.91
N THR A 120 -5.67 20.39 -5.06
CA THR A 120 -4.48 21.17 -5.48
C THR A 120 -3.43 20.29 -6.13
N ALA A 121 -3.17 19.09 -5.57
CA ALA A 121 -2.24 18.13 -6.17
C ALA A 121 -2.70 17.69 -7.57
N ALA A 122 -4.01 17.54 -7.78
CA ALA A 122 -4.58 17.14 -9.06
C ALA A 122 -4.34 18.20 -10.15
N GLU A 123 -4.48 19.49 -9.82
CA GLU A 123 -4.18 20.59 -10.75
C GLU A 123 -2.73 20.51 -11.26
N LEU A 124 -1.77 20.31 -10.36
CA LEU A 124 -0.34 20.19 -10.71
C LEU A 124 -0.05 18.95 -11.57
N VAL A 125 -0.75 17.86 -11.32
CA VAL A 125 -0.56 16.58 -11.99
C VAL A 125 -1.22 16.58 -13.37
N TRP A 126 -2.40 17.17 -13.51
CA TRP A 126 -3.11 17.26 -14.78
C TRP A 126 -2.43 18.21 -15.76
N ASP A 127 -1.88 19.32 -15.27
CA ASP A 127 -1.14 20.26 -16.10
C ASP A 127 0.22 19.71 -16.55
N TYR A 128 0.68 18.60 -15.96
CA TYR A 128 1.92 17.97 -16.36
C TYR A 128 1.73 17.11 -17.62
N GLU A 129 2.03 17.69 -18.78
CA GLU A 129 2.19 16.93 -20.01
C GLU A 129 3.44 16.06 -19.91
N VAL A 130 3.25 14.75 -19.76
CA VAL A 130 4.36 13.84 -19.95
C VAL A 130 4.67 13.80 -21.44
N GLY A 131 5.80 14.35 -21.86
CA GLY A 131 6.20 14.49 -23.27
C GLY A 131 6.44 13.17 -24.03
N ASP A 132 6.01 12.03 -23.48
CA ASP A 132 6.08 10.71 -24.07
C ASP A 132 4.70 10.04 -23.99
N THR A 133 4.16 9.66 -25.16
CA THR A 133 2.87 8.96 -25.30
C THR A 133 2.78 7.63 -24.55
N LYS A 134 3.91 7.06 -24.12
CA LYS A 134 3.95 5.85 -23.30
C LYS A 134 3.73 6.11 -21.82
N LEU A 135 3.84 7.36 -21.38
CA LEU A 135 3.75 7.72 -19.97
C LEU A 135 2.35 8.24 -19.64
N GLU A 136 1.71 7.59 -18.68
CA GLU A 136 0.38 7.93 -18.20
C GLU A 136 0.44 8.23 -16.71
N LEU A 137 0.15 9.48 -16.32
CA LEU A 137 0.16 9.90 -14.93
C LEU A 137 -1.28 9.95 -14.39
N TYR A 138 -1.51 9.29 -13.25
CA TYR A 138 -2.81 9.17 -12.61
C TYR A 138 -2.80 9.86 -11.25
N VAL A 139 -3.81 10.71 -11.02
CA VAL A 139 -4.03 11.38 -9.74
C VAL A 139 -4.43 10.34 -8.69
N GLY A 140 -3.68 10.28 -7.58
CA GLY A 140 -4.01 9.47 -6.41
C GLY A 140 -4.53 10.32 -5.27
N GLN A 141 -4.00 10.12 -4.06
CA GLN A 141 -4.44 10.84 -2.86
C GLN A 141 -3.32 11.70 -2.28
N GLN A 142 -3.63 12.97 -2.03
CA GLN A 142 -2.67 13.98 -1.56
C GLN A 142 -1.44 13.96 -2.47
N TYR A 143 -0.25 13.85 -1.89
CA TYR A 143 1.02 13.79 -2.60
C TYR A 143 1.29 12.47 -3.33
N ARG A 144 0.44 11.43 -3.26
CA ARG A 144 0.73 10.09 -3.80
C ARG A 144 -0.02 9.85 -5.10
N HIS A 145 0.70 9.60 -6.17
CA HIS A 145 0.21 9.42 -7.54
C HIS A 145 0.77 8.13 -8.16
N CYS A 146 0.23 7.74 -9.31
CA CYS A 146 0.71 6.57 -10.03
C CYS A 146 1.13 6.94 -11.45
N LEU A 147 2.35 6.61 -11.84
CA LEU A 147 2.83 6.71 -13.20
C LEU A 147 2.86 5.32 -13.83
N ILE A 148 2.28 5.18 -15.01
CA ILE A 148 2.37 3.96 -15.81
C ILE A 148 3.22 4.24 -17.04
N VAL A 149 4.17 3.35 -17.28
CA VAL A 149 4.95 3.30 -18.52
C VAL A 149 4.42 2.14 -19.34
N ARG A 150 3.74 2.45 -20.44
CA ARG A 150 3.21 1.47 -21.39
C ARG A 150 4.32 0.87 -22.23
N ASP A 151 4.23 -0.43 -22.48
CA ASP A 151 5.18 -1.16 -23.34
C ASP A 151 6.65 -0.88 -22.94
N ALA A 152 6.92 -0.87 -21.63
CA ALA A 152 8.25 -0.67 -21.07
C ALA A 152 9.15 -1.88 -21.37
N HIS A 153 8.60 -3.10 -21.25
CA HIS A 153 9.31 -4.37 -21.46
C HIS A 153 10.60 -4.52 -20.63
N VAL A 154 10.68 -3.84 -19.49
CA VAL A 154 11.77 -3.97 -18.52
C VAL A 154 11.27 -4.71 -17.28
N PRO A 155 11.94 -5.79 -16.84
CA PRO A 155 11.61 -6.43 -15.58
C PRO A 155 11.85 -5.48 -14.39
N PRO A 156 10.89 -5.32 -13.45
CA PRO A 156 11.05 -4.43 -12.30
C PRO A 156 12.30 -4.69 -11.45
N GLU A 157 12.74 -5.95 -11.38
CA GLU A 157 13.94 -6.40 -10.67
C GLU A 157 15.26 -5.88 -11.25
N GLU A 158 15.26 -5.40 -12.49
CA GLU A 158 16.43 -4.80 -13.14
C GLU A 158 16.54 -3.28 -12.86
N LEU A 159 15.56 -2.70 -12.16
CA LEU A 159 15.51 -1.27 -11.91
C LEU A 159 16.12 -0.91 -10.55
N GLU A 160 17.07 0.01 -10.56
CA GLU A 160 17.55 0.69 -9.36
C GLU A 160 16.66 1.91 -9.08
N LEU A 161 15.85 1.81 -8.02
CA LEU A 161 14.92 2.87 -7.62
C LEU A 161 15.29 3.43 -6.25
N ALA A 162 15.31 4.75 -6.12
CA ALA A 162 15.40 5.40 -4.82
C ALA A 162 14.05 5.32 -4.10
N ALA A 163 14.05 5.02 -2.80
CA ALA A 163 12.81 5.04 -2.03
C ALA A 163 12.33 6.51 -1.88
N PRO A 164 11.02 6.77 -1.97
CA PRO A 164 10.50 8.15 -2.01
C PRO A 164 10.56 8.89 -0.67
N HIS A 165 11.21 8.32 0.36
CA HIS A 165 11.19 8.80 1.73
C HIS A 165 12.56 8.65 2.45
N CYS A 166 13.64 8.47 1.70
CA CYS A 166 14.99 8.33 2.24
C CYS A 166 15.99 9.28 1.57
#